data_AF-A0A194PYI8-F1
#
_entry.id   AF-A0A194PYI8-F1
#
_cell.length_a   1.000
_cell.length_b   1.000
_cell.length_c   1.000
_cell.angle_alpha   90.00
_cell.angle_beta   90.00
_cell.angle_gamma   90.00
#
_symmetry.space_group_name_H-M   'P 1'
#
loop_
_entity.id
_entity.type
_entity.pdbx_description
1 polymer ?
#
loop_
_entity_poly.entity_id
_entity_poly.type
_entity_poly.pdbx_seq_one_letter_code
_entity_poly.pdbx_strand_id
1 'polypeptide(L)'
;MVQEGEGAGAGLIAPRRLPNPCLESPQRMDLHRELLFNQRIGKNVLNQKSELEKALSKHKEKQLMNQIKEHRETPELERAIAERARRLEQAEQNAEEIDPATNPTLQEIRARLRHAAPSPAASAH
;
A
#
# COMPACT_ATOMS: atom_id res chain seq x y z
N MET A 1 -52.24 32.24 34.37
CA MET A 1 -53.65 32.69 34.30
C MET A 1 -54.23 32.21 32.98
N VAL A 2 -54.88 31.06 32.96
CA VAL A 2 -55.79 30.69 31.88
C VAL A 2 -57.08 30.28 32.59
N GLN A 3 -58.14 31.02 32.29
CA GLN A 3 -59.45 30.93 32.94
C GLN A 3 -60.01 29.52 32.90
N GLU A 4 -60.48 29.05 34.05
CA GLU A 4 -61.46 27.98 34.13
C GLU A 4 -62.79 28.52 33.63
N GLY A 5 -63.30 27.92 32.56
CA GLY A 5 -64.65 28.13 32.06
C GLY A 5 -65.54 26.99 32.51
N GLU A 6 -66.26 27.19 33.61
CA GLU A 6 -67.45 26.43 33.98
C GLU A 6 -68.62 26.84 33.08
N GLY A 7 -69.33 25.85 32.52
CA GLY A 7 -70.75 25.99 32.17
C GLY A 7 -71.14 26.02 30.68
N ALA A 8 -72.07 25.12 30.33
CA ALA A 8 -72.99 25.11 29.18
C ALA A 8 -72.51 24.49 27.85
N GLY A 9 -72.79 23.20 27.65
CA GLY A 9 -72.77 22.55 26.33
C GLY A 9 -72.38 21.07 26.34
N ALA A 10 -73.16 20.21 27.01
CA ALA A 10 -72.92 18.77 27.13
C ALA A 10 -73.15 17.98 25.82
N GLY A 11 -72.54 18.38 24.70
CA GLY A 11 -72.71 17.69 23.41
C GLY A 11 -71.84 18.14 22.23
N LEU A 12 -71.04 19.20 22.36
CA LEU A 12 -70.13 19.62 21.27
C LEU A 12 -68.67 19.27 21.61
N ILE A 13 -68.13 18.25 20.94
CA ILE A 13 -66.68 17.99 20.93
C ILE A 13 -66.03 19.09 20.10
N ALA A 14 -65.46 20.09 20.77
CA ALA A 14 -64.64 21.08 20.09
C ALA A 14 -63.37 20.42 19.52
N PRO A 15 -62.95 20.76 18.28
CA PRO A 15 -61.69 20.27 17.73
C PRO A 15 -60.54 20.67 18.65
N ARG A 16 -59.92 19.67 19.30
CA ARG A 16 -58.70 19.89 20.10
C ARG A 16 -57.49 19.74 19.18
N ARG A 17 -56.54 20.68 19.27
CA ARG A 17 -55.24 20.49 18.63
C ARG A 17 -54.56 19.31 19.31
N LEU A 18 -54.23 18.30 18.53
CA LEU A 18 -53.43 17.18 19.02
C LEU A 18 -52.03 17.70 19.36
N PRO A 19 -51.49 17.32 20.53
CA PRO A 19 -50.12 17.66 20.87
C PRO A 19 -49.16 17.05 19.85
N ASN A 20 -48.16 17.83 19.45
CA ASN A 20 -47.15 17.34 18.52
C ASN A 20 -46.05 16.60 19.31
N PRO A 21 -45.93 15.27 19.19
CA PRO A 21 -44.96 14.50 19.96
C PRO A 21 -43.51 14.90 19.65
N CYS A 22 -43.25 15.51 18.49
CA CYS A 22 -41.94 16.01 18.10
C CYS A 22 -41.52 17.29 18.85
N LEU A 23 -42.49 18.07 19.32
CA LEU A 23 -42.25 19.28 20.12
C LEU A 23 -42.30 18.97 21.62
N GLU A 24 -42.97 17.88 22.00
CA GLU A 24 -43.09 17.47 23.40
C GLU A 24 -41.88 16.69 23.93
N SER A 25 -41.06 16.08 23.07
CA SER A 25 -39.84 15.39 23.49
C SER A 25 -38.62 16.32 23.44
N PRO A 26 -38.08 16.76 24.59
CA PRO A 26 -36.86 17.59 24.63
C PRO A 26 -35.67 16.88 24.02
N GLN A 27 -35.52 15.58 24.28
CA GLN A 27 -34.40 14.78 23.78
C GLN A 27 -34.36 14.76 22.24
N ARG A 28 -35.52 14.66 21.60
CA ARG A 28 -35.63 14.72 20.14
C ARG A 28 -35.29 16.11 19.61
N MET A 29 -35.77 17.17 20.27
CA MET A 29 -35.47 18.55 19.87
C MET A 29 -33.98 18.85 19.97
N ASP A 30 -33.34 18.41 21.06
CA ASP A 30 -31.90 18.55 21.28
C ASP A 30 -31.09 17.83 20.20
N LEU A 31 -31.44 16.56 19.92
CA LEU A 31 -30.82 15.79 18.85
C LEU A 31 -30.99 16.47 17.48
N HIS A 32 -32.19 16.98 17.19
CA HIS A 32 -32.46 17.69 15.93
C HIS A 32 -31.60 18.95 15.80
N ARG A 33 -31.45 19.71 16.89
CA ARG A 33 -30.60 20.91 16.94
C ARG A 33 -29.13 20.57 16.70
N GLU A 34 -28.64 19.51 17.33
CA GLU A 34 -27.26 19.03 17.16
C GLU A 34 -26.98 18.57 15.72
N LEU A 35 -27.89 17.79 15.13
CA LEU A 35 -27.76 17.33 13.75
C LEU A 35 -27.75 18.50 12.75
N LEU A 36 -28.63 19.49 12.93
CA LEU A 36 -28.64 20.71 12.11
C LEU A 36 -27.35 21.52 12.27
N PHE A 37 -26.82 21.61 13.48
CA PHE A 37 -25.55 22.28 13.75
C PHE A 37 -24.38 21.57 13.04
N ASN A 38 -24.32 20.25 13.11
CA ASN A 38 -23.30 19.45 12.44
C ASN A 38 -23.40 19.58 10.91
N GLN A 39 -24.62 19.58 10.35
CA GLN A 39 -24.85 19.83 8.93
C GLN A 39 -24.35 21.23 8.51
N ARG A 40 -24.65 22.26 9.31
CA ARG A 40 -24.21 23.64 9.04
C ARG A 40 -22.68 23.78 9.03
N ILE A 41 -22.00 23.05 9.91
CA ILE A 41 -20.53 23.05 9.99
C ILE A 41 -19.90 22.11 8.93
N GLY A 42 -20.69 21.24 8.30
CA GLY A 42 -20.19 20.23 7.37
C GLY A 42 -19.55 19.01 8.07
N LYS A 43 -19.87 18.78 9.35
CA LYS A 43 -19.42 17.59 10.09
C LYS A 43 -20.38 16.44 9.84
N ASN A 44 -19.92 15.42 9.12
CA ASN A 44 -20.72 14.22 8.86
C ASN A 44 -20.70 13.26 10.06
N VAL A 45 -21.71 13.24 10.91
CA VAL A 45 -21.75 12.32 12.06
C VAL A 45 -21.83 10.84 11.68
N LEU A 46 -22.21 10.51 10.45
CA LEU A 46 -22.27 9.15 9.94
C LEU A 46 -20.90 8.76 9.36
N ASN A 47 -20.42 7.56 9.72
CA ASN A 47 -19.19 6.96 9.17
C ASN A 47 -17.88 7.70 9.52
N GLN A 48 -17.87 8.53 10.56
CA GLN A 48 -16.61 9.07 11.10
C GLN A 48 -15.93 8.04 12.00
N LYS A 49 -14.71 7.66 11.64
CA LYS A 49 -13.75 7.15 12.62
C LYS A 49 -13.57 8.20 13.71
N SER A 50 -13.50 7.78 14.97
CA SER A 50 -13.17 8.68 16.08
C SER A 50 -11.84 9.39 15.82
N GLU A 51 -11.64 10.57 16.41
CA GLU A 51 -10.35 11.28 16.30
C GLU A 51 -9.17 10.40 16.74
N LEU A 52 -9.39 9.55 17.75
CA LEU A 52 -8.44 8.54 18.20
C LEU A 52 -8.11 7.51 17.11
N GLU A 53 -9.12 6.95 16.45
CA GLU A 53 -8.91 5.98 15.36
C GLU A 53 -8.20 6.60 14.16
N LYS A 54 -8.50 7.87 13.83
CA LYS A 54 -7.78 8.61 12.79
C LYS A 54 -6.31 8.79 13.18
N ALA A 55 -6.03 9.17 14.42
CA ALA A 55 -4.67 9.34 14.93
C ALA A 55 -3.88 8.01 14.91
N LEU A 56 -4.49 6.92 15.39
CA LEU A 56 -3.89 5.58 15.35
C LEU A 56 -3.65 5.11 13.91
N SER A 57 -4.59 5.35 13.00
CA SER A 57 -4.42 4.98 11.58
C SER A 57 -3.23 5.72 10.96
N LYS A 58 -3.12 7.04 11.20
CA LYS A 58 -1.98 7.85 10.75
C LYS A 58 -0.65 7.38 11.34
N HIS A 59 -0.65 7.01 12.63
CA HIS A 59 0.55 6.49 13.29
C HIS A 59 1.02 5.17 12.66
N LYS A 60 0.11 4.22 12.43
CA LYS A 60 0.42 2.94 11.78
C LYS A 60 0.94 3.14 10.36
N GLU A 61 0.31 4.02 9.58
CA GLU A 61 0.75 4.36 8.23
C GLU A 61 2.17 4.94 8.22
N LYS A 62 2.46 5.86 9.16
CA LYS A 62 3.80 6.43 9.31
C LYS A 62 4.85 5.38 9.67
N GLN A 63 4.53 4.46 10.57
CA GLN A 63 5.43 3.35 10.93
C GLN A 63 5.73 2.46 9.73
N LEU A 64 4.71 2.08 8.96
CA LEU A 64 4.89 1.26 7.76
C LEU A 64 5.74 1.98 6.72
N MET A 65 5.48 3.27 6.49
CA MET A 65 6.28 4.08 5.56
C MET A 65 7.75 4.20 5.98
N ASN A 66 8.02 4.31 7.28
CA ASN A 66 9.39 4.32 7.79
C ASN A 66 10.08 2.97 7.58
N GLN A 67 9.41 1.86 7.87
CA GLN A 67 9.95 0.51 7.61
C GLN A 67 10.25 0.30 6.12
N ILE A 68 9.36 0.74 5.23
CA ILE A 68 9.58 0.67 3.79
C ILE A 68 10.78 1.54 3.37
N LYS A 69 10.96 2.72 3.97
CA LYS A 69 12.12 3.59 3.69
C LYS A 69 13.42 2.95 4.15
N GLU A 70 13.45 2.41 5.37
CA GLU A 70 14.61 1.68 5.90
C GLU A 70 14.98 0.47 5.01
N HIS A 71 13.99 -0.27 4.51
CA HIS A 71 14.22 -1.36 3.55
C HIS A 71 14.60 -0.89 2.13
N ARG A 72 14.28 0.35 1.74
CA ARG A 72 14.66 0.91 0.43
C ARG A 72 16.08 1.44 0.39
N GLU A 73 16.67 1.76 1.54
CA GLU A 73 18.11 1.93 1.63
C GLU A 73 18.72 0.57 1.34
N THR A 74 19.11 0.36 0.08
CA THR A 74 19.64 -0.91 -0.43
C THR A 74 20.58 -1.52 0.61
N PRO A 75 20.19 -2.65 1.25
CA PRO A 75 21.04 -3.29 2.23
C PRO A 75 22.40 -3.57 1.59
N GLU A 76 23.48 -3.45 2.37
CA GLU A 76 24.86 -3.57 1.88
C GLU A 76 25.07 -4.84 1.03
N LEU A 77 24.37 -5.92 1.38
CA LEU A 77 24.32 -7.17 0.63
C LEU A 77 23.75 -7.02 -0.79
N GLU A 78 22.62 -6.32 -0.96
CA GLU A 78 22.03 -6.09 -2.28
C GLU A 78 22.95 -5.27 -3.18
N ARG A 79 23.65 -4.27 -2.61
CA ARG A 79 24.69 -3.53 -3.34
C ARG A 79 25.84 -4.44 -3.79
N ALA A 80 26.33 -5.30 -2.90
CA ALA A 80 27.40 -6.23 -3.21
C ALA A 80 26.99 -7.26 -4.30
N ILE A 81 25.74 -7.74 -4.26
CA ILE A 81 25.18 -8.63 -5.29
C ILE A 81 25.11 -7.91 -6.63
N ALA A 82 24.59 -6.67 -6.67
CA ALA A 82 24.49 -5.89 -7.90
C ALA A 82 25.88 -5.57 -8.49
N GLU A 83 26.86 -5.25 -7.65
CA GLU A 83 28.24 -5.02 -8.10
C GLU A 83 28.86 -6.29 -8.69
N ARG A 84 28.66 -7.44 -8.04
CA ARG A 84 29.15 -8.73 -8.54
C ARG A 84 28.49 -9.11 -9.86
N ALA A 85 27.17 -8.91 -10.00
CA ALA A 85 26.45 -9.15 -11.24
C ALA A 85 27.01 -8.29 -12.40
N ARG A 86 27.24 -7.00 -12.15
CA ARG A 86 27.86 -6.10 -13.13
C ARG A 86 29.26 -6.56 -13.54
N ARG A 87 30.08 -7.02 -12.59
CA ARG A 87 31.43 -7.54 -12.91
C ARG A 87 31.38 -8.80 -13.77
N LEU A 88 30.42 -9.69 -13.54
CA LEU A 88 30.23 -10.90 -14.35
C LEU A 88 29.80 -10.54 -15.78
N GLU A 89 28.82 -9.64 -15.94
CA GLU A 89 28.37 -9.19 -17.27
C GLU A 89 29.51 -8.55 -18.08
N GLN A 90 30.36 -7.74 -17.43
CA GLN A 90 31.55 -7.18 -18.07
C GLN A 90 32.59 -8.25 -18.45
N ALA A 91 32.75 -9.29 -17.63
CA ALA A 91 33.68 -10.39 -17.94
C ALA A 91 33.16 -11.25 -19.10
N GLU A 92 31.86 -11.48 -19.17
CA GLU A 92 31.21 -12.19 -20.28
C GLU A 92 31.32 -11.42 -21.59
N GLN A 93 31.05 -10.10 -21.59
CA GLN A 93 31.23 -9.24 -22.76
C GLN A 93 32.68 -9.23 -23.27
N ASN A 94 33.67 -9.15 -22.37
CA ASN A 94 35.09 -9.21 -22.75
C ASN A 94 35.52 -10.60 -23.22
N ALA A 95 34.87 -11.67 -22.75
CA ALA A 95 35.15 -13.04 -23.19
C ALA A 95 34.56 -13.33 -24.58
N GLU A 96 33.42 -12.74 -24.93
CA GLU A 96 32.82 -12.86 -26.27
C GLU A 96 33.62 -12.12 -27.36
N GLU A 97 34.37 -11.06 -27.03
CA GLU A 97 35.27 -10.39 -27.98
C GLU A 97 36.55 -11.19 -28.30
N ILE A 98 36.95 -12.13 -27.43
CA ILE A 98 38.11 -12.99 -27.65
C ILE A 98 37.65 -14.20 -28.46
N ASP A 99 37.69 -14.10 -29.79
CA ASP A 99 37.44 -15.23 -30.68
C ASP A 99 38.31 -16.45 -30.24
N PRO A 100 37.71 -17.61 -29.92
CA PRO A 100 38.44 -18.80 -29.49
C PRO A 100 39.41 -19.34 -30.56
N ALA A 101 39.35 -18.84 -31.80
CA ALA A 101 40.36 -19.09 -32.82
C ALA A 101 41.62 -18.22 -32.65
N THR A 102 41.53 -17.03 -32.05
CA THR A 102 42.65 -16.08 -31.86
C THR A 102 43.33 -16.21 -30.49
N ASN A 103 42.75 -16.97 -29.56
CA ASN A 103 43.31 -17.14 -28.22
C ASN A 103 44.70 -17.82 -28.27
N PRO A 104 45.80 -17.11 -27.92
CA PRO A 104 47.17 -17.55 -28.19
C PRO A 104 47.58 -18.80 -27.39
N THR A 105 47.09 -18.95 -26.16
CA THR A 105 47.36 -20.14 -25.35
C THR A 105 46.66 -21.38 -25.90
N LEU A 106 45.44 -21.20 -26.44
CA LEU A 106 44.68 -22.26 -27.11
C LEU A 106 45.35 -22.69 -28.44
N GLN A 107 45.90 -21.74 -29.18
CA GLN A 107 46.69 -22.02 -30.39
C GLN A 107 47.96 -22.82 -30.07
N GLU A 108 48.68 -22.46 -29.00
CA GLU A 108 49.90 -23.15 -28.58
C GLU A 108 49.61 -24.60 -28.15
N ILE A 109 48.55 -24.83 -27.37
CA ILE A 109 48.12 -26.18 -26.97
C ILE A 109 47.73 -27.01 -28.19
N ARG A 110 46.98 -26.44 -29.14
CA ARG A 110 46.62 -27.11 -30.40
C ARG A 110 47.85 -27.45 -31.25
N ALA A 111 48.83 -26.56 -31.33
CA ALA A 111 50.08 -26.82 -32.04
C ALA A 111 50.87 -27.98 -31.40
N ARG A 112 51.02 -27.96 -30.07
CA ARG A 112 51.67 -29.04 -29.32
C ARG A 112 50.95 -30.38 -29.52
N LEU A 113 49.62 -30.40 -29.50
CA LEU A 113 48.83 -31.61 -29.76
C LEU A 113 48.99 -32.15 -31.18
N ARG A 114 49.10 -31.28 -32.20
CA ARG A 114 49.38 -31.71 -33.59
C ARG A 114 50.74 -32.38 -33.74
N HIS A 115 51.74 -31.93 -32.99
CA HIS A 115 53.08 -32.51 -33.01
C HIS A 115 53.23 -33.73 -32.09
N ALA A 116 52.34 -33.89 -31.10
CA ALA A 116 52.31 -35.03 -30.20
C ALA A 116 51.52 -36.24 -30.74
N ALA A 117 50.78 -36.09 -31.85
CA ALA A 117 50.12 -37.21 -32.50
C ALA A 117 51.15 -38.10 -33.21
N PRO A 118 51.30 -39.39 -32.84
CA PRO A 118 52.19 -40.30 -33.55
C PRO A 118 51.67 -40.55 -34.97
N SER A 119 52.56 -40.44 -35.96
CA SER A 119 52.31 -40.88 -37.33
C SER A 119 51.85 -42.34 -37.32
N PRO A 120 50.76 -42.73 -38.00
CA PRO A 120 50.38 -44.13 -38.16
C PRO A 120 51.29 -44.76 -39.22
N ALA A 121 52.57 -44.92 -38.89
CA ALA A 121 53.50 -45.72 -39.66
C ALA A 121 53.79 -47.01 -38.87
N ALA A 122 53.50 -48.14 -39.52
CA ALA A 122 53.84 -49.52 -39.17
C ALA A 122 52.68 -50.40 -38.64
N SER A 123 51.94 -50.98 -39.59
CA SER A 123 51.51 -52.38 -39.49
C SER A 123 51.56 -52.99 -40.89
N ALA A 124 52.77 -53.43 -41.23
CA ALA A 124 53.02 -54.44 -42.25
C ALA A 124 53.32 -55.74 -41.51
N HIS A 125 52.59 -56.81 -41.86
CA HIS A 125 52.93 -58.24 -41.90
C HIS A 125 51.72 -59.12 -41.60
#